data_AF-A0A3N4PNH9-F1
#
_entry.id   AF-A0A3N4PNH9-F1
#
_cell.length_a   1.000
_cell.length_b   1.000
_cell.length_c   1.000
_cell.angle_alpha   90.00
_cell.angle_beta   90.00
_cell.angle_gamma   90.00
#
_symmetry.space_group_name_H-M   'P 1'
#
loop_
_entity.id
_entity.type
_entity.pdbx_description
1 polymer ?
#
loop_
_entity_poly.entity_id
_entity_poly.type
_entity_poly.pdbx_seq_one_letter_code
_entity_poly.pdbx_strand_id
1 'polypeptide(L)'
;MNYWKHSLLSKKKFDGHAEDYLHIHKFLDMSKLFYFHNKHRILLHHTYGIDLCVQKFGETLVNADNRTILIRDVAAEHCKEDLMGMVPTLNHWFKYVDDALPGSIKPLNPTDRVLKEFVLRPLLMSGLKSSLIITHSNFGIFLAKEILGLDYALELSNYLPQINVNEMLQYIKLSERWQYTPDLKQLKDIENGIDQ
;
A
#
# COMPACT_ATOMS: atom_id res chain seq x y z
N MET A 1 -9.36 8.13 -3.60
CA MET A 1 -9.06 9.28 -4.48
C MET A 1 -8.15 8.81 -5.62
N ASN A 2 -7.76 9.65 -6.60
CA ASN A 2 -6.75 9.27 -7.61
C ASN A 2 -5.40 9.88 -7.27
N TYR A 3 -4.30 9.30 -7.78
CA TYR A 3 -2.94 9.73 -7.45
C TYR A 3 -2.65 11.21 -7.76
N TRP A 4 -3.35 11.81 -8.74
CA TRP A 4 -3.15 13.24 -9.08
C TRP A 4 -3.74 14.16 -8.01
N LYS A 5 -4.96 13.85 -7.54
CA LYS A 5 -5.58 14.58 -6.43
C LYS A 5 -4.74 14.47 -5.14
N HIS A 6 -4.18 13.30 -4.84
CA HIS A 6 -3.21 13.15 -3.74
C HIS A 6 -1.97 14.05 -3.95
N SER A 7 -1.45 14.12 -5.18
CA SER A 7 -0.28 14.95 -5.52
C SER A 7 -0.54 16.44 -5.29
N LEU A 8 -1.76 16.93 -5.62
CA LEU A 8 -2.19 18.30 -5.34
C LEU A 8 -2.29 18.59 -3.83
N LEU A 9 -2.77 17.63 -3.03
CA LEU A 9 -2.78 17.76 -1.58
C LEU A 9 -1.36 17.77 -1.00
N SER A 10 -0.47 16.93 -1.51
CA SER A 10 0.94 16.93 -1.10
C SER A 10 1.62 18.25 -1.44
N LYS A 11 1.39 18.82 -2.63
CA LYS A 11 1.82 20.19 -2.96
C LYS A 11 1.33 21.20 -1.93
N LYS A 12 0.05 21.15 -1.54
CA LYS A 12 -0.52 22.06 -0.53
C LYS A 12 0.13 21.89 0.86
N LYS A 13 0.54 20.67 1.22
CA LYS A 13 1.09 20.34 2.56
C LYS A 13 2.60 20.52 2.67
N PHE A 14 3.32 20.27 1.58
CA PHE A 14 4.78 20.15 1.55
C PHE A 14 5.45 21.14 0.57
N ASP A 15 4.67 22.01 -0.06
CA ASP A 15 5.08 22.97 -1.09
C ASP A 15 5.60 22.27 -2.37
N GLY A 16 6.28 22.98 -3.27
CA GLY A 16 6.77 22.44 -4.54
C GLY A 16 5.69 22.25 -5.60
N HIS A 17 5.89 21.26 -6.47
CA HIS A 17 4.97 20.90 -7.54
C HIS A 17 4.27 19.58 -7.25
N ALA A 18 3.09 19.35 -7.84
CA ALA A 18 2.36 18.10 -7.63
C ALA A 18 3.16 16.90 -8.18
N GLU A 19 3.85 17.11 -9.29
CA GLU A 19 4.71 16.14 -9.97
C GLU A 19 5.82 15.60 -9.05
N ASP A 20 6.31 16.41 -8.10
CA ASP A 20 7.34 16.00 -7.14
C ASP A 20 6.89 14.79 -6.29
N TYR A 21 5.59 14.65 -6.06
CA TYR A 21 4.99 13.63 -5.19
C TYR A 21 4.29 12.50 -5.95
N LEU A 22 4.15 12.64 -7.28
CA LEU A 22 3.32 11.75 -8.10
C LEU A 22 3.76 10.28 -8.03
N HIS A 23 5.08 10.04 -8.00
CA HIS A 23 5.64 8.69 -7.99
C HIS A 23 5.31 7.92 -6.68
N ILE A 24 5.25 8.61 -5.54
CA ILE A 24 4.85 8.06 -4.24
C ILE A 24 3.39 7.62 -4.27
N HIS A 25 2.51 8.50 -4.75
CA HIS A 25 1.08 8.18 -4.79
C HIS A 25 0.75 7.09 -5.81
N LYS A 26 1.47 7.04 -6.96
CA LYS A 26 1.34 5.94 -7.92
C LYS A 26 1.76 4.60 -7.31
N PHE A 27 2.82 4.57 -6.50
CA PHE A 27 3.26 3.36 -5.81
C PHE A 27 2.19 2.87 -4.83
N LEU A 28 1.70 3.73 -3.94
CA LEU A 28 0.69 3.37 -2.94
C LEU A 28 -0.64 2.92 -3.57
N ASP A 29 -0.99 3.48 -4.73
CA ASP A 29 -2.19 3.10 -5.48
C ASP A 29 -1.99 1.93 -6.46
N MET A 30 -0.78 1.36 -6.61
CA MET A 30 -0.51 0.38 -7.68
C MET A 30 -1.41 -0.88 -7.59
N SER A 31 -1.91 -1.21 -6.39
CA SER A 31 -2.80 -2.34 -6.18
C SER A 31 -4.13 -2.22 -6.92
N LYS A 32 -4.50 -1.01 -7.37
CA LYS A 32 -5.63 -0.78 -8.28
C LYS A 32 -5.50 -1.50 -9.62
N LEU A 33 -4.29 -1.83 -10.07
CA LEU A 33 -4.05 -2.65 -11.28
C LEU A 33 -4.58 -4.08 -11.12
N PHE A 34 -4.65 -4.57 -9.88
CA PHE A 34 -5.07 -5.94 -9.57
C PHE A 34 -6.50 -6.01 -9.04
N TYR A 35 -6.97 -4.94 -8.38
CA TYR A 35 -8.33 -4.87 -7.88
C TYR A 35 -8.81 -3.43 -7.72
N PHE A 36 -9.62 -2.93 -8.65
CA PHE A 36 -10.15 -1.57 -8.63
C PHE A 36 -11.39 -1.45 -7.72
N HIS A 37 -11.20 -1.61 -6.42
CA HIS A 37 -12.24 -1.53 -5.39
C HIS A 37 -11.62 -1.10 -4.05
N ASN A 38 -12.34 -0.42 -3.15
CA ASN A 38 -11.80 0.14 -1.88
C ASN A 38 -10.95 -0.84 -1.05
N LYS A 39 -11.24 -2.14 -1.13
CA LYS A 39 -10.45 -3.21 -0.48
C LYS A 39 -8.99 -3.26 -0.93
N HIS A 40 -8.63 -2.72 -2.09
CA HIS A 40 -7.23 -2.65 -2.57
C HIS A 40 -6.29 -1.96 -1.57
N ARG A 41 -6.85 -1.06 -0.76
CA ARG A 41 -6.14 -0.30 0.27
C ARG A 41 -5.52 -1.19 1.35
N ILE A 42 -6.06 -2.39 1.57
CA ILE A 42 -5.46 -3.34 2.51
C ILE A 42 -4.05 -3.78 2.12
N LEU A 43 -3.68 -3.60 0.84
CA LEU A 43 -2.42 -4.09 0.30
C LEU A 43 -1.25 -3.12 0.54
N LEU A 44 -1.51 -1.80 0.60
CA LEU A 44 -0.45 -0.77 0.75
C LEU A 44 -0.83 0.43 1.65
N HIS A 45 -2.09 0.65 2.01
CA HIS A 45 -2.50 1.79 2.85
C HIS A 45 -2.39 1.45 4.33
N HIS A 46 -1.17 1.18 4.79
CA HIS A 46 -0.84 0.87 6.19
C HIS A 46 0.65 1.07 6.45
N THR A 47 1.07 1.01 7.72
CA THR A 47 2.48 1.21 8.11
C THR A 47 3.49 0.32 7.36
N TYR A 48 3.14 -0.92 7.02
CA TYR A 48 4.02 -1.74 6.16
C TYR A 48 4.13 -1.22 4.71
N GLY A 49 3.07 -0.69 4.11
CA GLY A 49 3.16 -0.11 2.76
C GLY A 49 3.91 1.22 2.75
N ILE A 50 3.85 1.97 3.85
CA ILE A 50 4.71 3.14 4.08
C ILE A 50 6.18 2.72 4.15
N ASP A 51 6.51 1.67 4.89
CA ASP A 51 7.87 1.12 4.95
C ASP A 51 8.38 0.70 3.56
N LEU A 52 7.55 0.00 2.78
CA LEU A 52 7.89 -0.36 1.39
C LEU A 52 8.10 0.87 0.49
N CYS A 53 7.36 1.94 0.73
CA CYS A 53 7.51 3.20 0.00
C CYS A 53 8.87 3.86 0.29
N VAL A 54 9.27 3.89 1.56
CA VAL A 54 10.60 4.35 1.99
C VAL A 54 11.71 3.46 1.42
N GLN A 55 11.55 2.14 1.46
CA GLN A 55 12.51 1.22 0.84
C GLN A 55 12.71 1.48 -0.67
N LYS A 56 11.62 1.80 -1.39
CA LYS A 56 11.67 2.04 -2.84
C LYS A 56 12.28 3.38 -3.21
N PHE A 57 11.97 4.45 -2.47
CA PHE A 57 12.30 5.82 -2.85
C PHE A 57 13.34 6.50 -1.97
N GLY A 58 13.74 5.87 -0.87
CA GLY A 58 14.64 6.43 0.15
C GLY A 58 13.91 7.11 1.31
N GLU A 59 14.68 7.70 2.23
CA GLU A 59 14.15 8.36 3.43
C GLU A 59 13.48 9.71 3.12
N THR A 60 14.10 10.47 2.23
CA THR A 60 13.73 11.86 1.91
C THR A 60 13.72 12.11 0.41
N LEU A 61 12.91 13.07 -0.01
CA LEU A 61 13.01 13.71 -1.32
C LEU A 61 13.33 15.20 -1.16
N VAL A 62 13.90 15.81 -2.21
CA VAL A 62 14.00 17.27 -2.34
C VAL A 62 13.05 17.71 -3.43
N ASN A 63 12.09 18.58 -3.10
CA ASN A 63 11.09 19.07 -4.06
C ASN A 63 11.61 20.27 -4.88
N ALA A 64 10.79 20.77 -5.83
CA ALA A 64 11.16 21.90 -6.69
C ALA A 64 11.44 23.21 -5.93
N ASP A 65 10.92 23.36 -4.71
CA ASP A 65 11.14 24.50 -3.82
C ASP A 65 12.33 24.28 -2.86
N ASN A 66 13.21 23.31 -3.16
CA ASN A 66 14.38 22.93 -2.35
C ASN A 66 14.06 22.50 -0.91
N ARG A 67 12.85 22.00 -0.65
CA ARG A 67 12.49 21.45 0.66
C ARG A 67 12.85 19.98 0.75
N THR A 68 13.50 19.60 1.83
CA THR A 68 13.73 18.20 2.19
C THR A 68 12.51 17.66 2.92
N ILE A 69 11.81 16.71 2.30
CA ILE A 69 10.56 16.14 2.79
C ILE A 69 10.76 14.65 3.06
N LEU A 70 10.22 14.15 4.18
CA LEU A 70 10.25 12.73 4.49
C LEU A 70 9.23 11.97 3.63
N ILE A 71 9.67 10.92 2.93
CA ILE A 71 8.79 10.10 2.09
C ILE A 71 7.71 9.40 2.93
N ARG A 72 8.07 8.98 4.14
CA ARG A 72 7.12 8.42 5.12
C ARG A 72 5.96 9.36 5.45
N ASP A 73 6.18 10.68 5.47
CA ASP A 73 5.15 11.64 5.84
C ASP A 73 4.18 11.87 4.67
N VAL A 74 4.69 11.92 3.44
CA VAL A 74 3.86 11.95 2.22
C VAL A 74 3.00 10.68 2.12
N ALA A 75 3.59 9.50 2.39
CA ALA A 75 2.87 8.23 2.36
C ALA A 75 1.83 8.10 3.50
N ALA A 76 2.12 8.65 4.68
CA ALA A 76 1.18 8.73 5.78
C ALA A 76 -0.01 9.63 5.43
N GLU A 77 0.22 10.81 4.83
CA GLU A 77 -0.85 11.69 4.38
C GLU A 77 -1.74 11.05 3.31
N HIS A 78 -1.15 10.32 2.36
CA HIS A 78 -1.93 9.52 1.39
C HIS A 78 -2.89 8.54 2.08
N CYS A 79 -2.44 7.85 3.12
CA CYS A 79 -3.30 6.96 3.90
C CYS A 79 -4.44 7.74 4.57
N LYS A 80 -4.11 8.82 5.27
CA LYS A 80 -5.10 9.66 5.98
C LYS A 80 -6.19 10.19 5.05
N GLU A 81 -5.79 10.66 3.87
CA GLU A 81 -6.69 11.21 2.86
C GLU A 81 -7.71 10.17 2.37
N ASP A 82 -7.29 8.91 2.25
CA ASP A 82 -8.15 7.83 1.79
C ASP A 82 -8.93 7.14 2.93
N LEU A 83 -8.49 7.30 4.19
CA LEU A 83 -8.93 6.52 5.36
C LEU A 83 -9.40 7.35 6.57
N MET A 84 -10.14 8.44 6.33
CA MET A 84 -10.66 9.34 7.38
C MET A 84 -9.63 9.81 8.41
N GLY A 85 -8.42 10.18 7.98
CA GLY A 85 -7.37 10.64 8.89
C GLY A 85 -6.59 9.54 9.61
N MET A 86 -6.86 8.26 9.33
CA MET A 86 -6.16 7.13 9.94
C MET A 86 -4.92 6.72 9.14
N VAL A 87 -3.86 6.33 9.86
CA VAL A 87 -2.75 5.54 9.33
C VAL A 87 -2.80 4.15 9.99
N PRO A 88 -3.43 3.14 9.36
CA PRO A 88 -3.63 1.85 9.99
C PRO A 88 -2.35 1.01 10.00
N THR A 89 -2.37 -0.04 10.81
CA THR A 89 -1.36 -1.11 10.81
C THR A 89 -1.98 -2.33 10.13
N LEU A 90 -1.18 -3.37 9.90
CA LEU A 90 -1.73 -4.65 9.44
C LEU A 90 -2.77 -5.21 10.43
N ASN A 91 -2.54 -5.10 11.74
CA ASN A 91 -3.50 -5.56 12.74
C ASN A 91 -4.85 -4.82 12.67
N HIS A 92 -4.86 -3.53 12.34
CA HIS A 92 -6.11 -2.79 12.11
C HIS A 92 -6.89 -3.34 10.91
N TRP A 93 -6.21 -3.59 9.80
CA TRP A 93 -6.83 -4.10 8.58
C TRP A 93 -7.33 -5.54 8.70
N PHE A 94 -6.55 -6.41 9.33
CA PHE A 94 -6.80 -7.86 9.39
C PHE A 94 -7.59 -8.30 10.63
N LYS A 95 -8.21 -7.34 11.34
CA LYS A 95 -8.99 -7.58 12.57
C LYS A 95 -10.26 -8.42 12.34
N TYR A 96 -10.95 -8.22 11.22
CA TYR A 96 -12.26 -8.85 10.93
C TYR A 96 -12.23 -9.69 9.65
N VAL A 97 -11.18 -10.49 9.46
CA VAL A 97 -11.10 -11.41 8.33
C VAL A 97 -11.97 -12.63 8.52
N ASP A 98 -12.45 -13.20 7.42
CA ASP A 98 -13.11 -14.51 7.43
C ASP A 98 -12.13 -15.62 7.88
N ASP A 99 -12.57 -16.50 8.77
CA ASP A 99 -11.76 -17.58 9.35
C ASP A 99 -11.25 -18.58 8.28
N ALA A 100 -11.91 -18.64 7.12
CA ALA A 100 -11.45 -19.46 6.00
C ALA A 100 -10.13 -18.96 5.39
N LEU A 101 -9.85 -17.65 5.44
CA LEU A 101 -8.70 -17.04 4.78
C LEU A 101 -7.35 -17.50 5.37
N PRO A 102 -7.12 -17.47 6.70
CA PRO A 102 -5.89 -18.02 7.28
C PRO A 102 -5.66 -19.49 6.92
N GLY A 103 -6.71 -20.30 6.79
CA GLY A 103 -6.62 -21.71 6.43
C GLY A 103 -6.12 -21.96 5.00
N SER A 104 -6.47 -21.07 4.06
CA SER A 104 -6.14 -21.23 2.64
C SER A 104 -4.71 -20.81 2.28
N ILE A 105 -4.09 -19.95 3.09
CA ILE A 105 -2.72 -19.46 2.84
C ILE A 105 -1.71 -20.45 3.41
N LYS A 106 -0.66 -20.81 2.67
CA LYS A 106 0.48 -21.58 3.20
C LYS A 106 1.71 -20.68 3.19
N PRO A 107 2.33 -20.38 4.36
CA PRO A 107 3.53 -19.56 4.40
C PRO A 107 4.64 -20.22 3.58
N LEU A 108 5.26 -19.43 2.72
CA LEU A 108 6.39 -19.88 1.91
C LEU A 108 7.69 -19.89 2.72
N ASN A 109 8.62 -20.76 2.32
CA ASN A 109 9.97 -20.82 2.89
C ASN A 109 11.02 -20.89 1.76
N PRO A 110 11.22 -19.81 1.00
CA PRO A 110 12.25 -19.76 -0.05
C PRO A 110 13.65 -20.01 0.52
N THR A 111 14.60 -20.50 -0.28
CA THR A 111 15.98 -20.68 0.21
C THR A 111 16.69 -19.34 0.35
N ASP A 112 16.47 -18.44 -0.61
CA ASP A 112 17.05 -17.10 -0.57
C ASP A 112 16.55 -16.30 0.64
N ARG A 113 17.49 -15.66 1.34
CA ARG A 113 17.20 -14.99 2.61
C ARG A 113 16.46 -13.67 2.41
N VAL A 114 16.78 -12.93 1.34
CA VAL A 114 16.13 -11.66 1.00
C VAL A 114 14.69 -11.91 0.60
N LEU A 115 14.46 -12.89 -0.27
CA LEU A 115 13.11 -13.26 -0.70
C LEU A 115 12.29 -13.79 0.49
N LYS A 116 12.87 -14.67 1.32
CA LYS A 116 12.22 -15.18 2.53
C LYS A 116 11.80 -14.07 3.46
N GLU A 117 12.70 -13.12 3.73
CA GLU A 117 12.40 -11.97 4.58
C GLU A 117 11.24 -11.16 4.01
N PHE A 118 11.28 -10.84 2.70
CA PHE A 118 10.20 -10.12 2.03
C PHE A 118 8.84 -10.84 2.13
N VAL A 119 8.78 -12.13 1.79
CA VAL A 119 7.49 -12.85 1.74
C VAL A 119 6.90 -13.06 3.13
N LEU A 120 7.73 -13.19 4.18
CA LEU A 120 7.27 -13.39 5.55
C LEU A 120 7.08 -12.09 6.33
N ARG A 121 7.58 -10.95 5.85
CA ARG A 121 7.51 -9.66 6.56
C ARG A 121 6.10 -9.27 7.02
N PRO A 122 5.02 -9.40 6.22
CA PRO A 122 3.66 -9.09 6.71
C PRO A 122 3.27 -9.90 7.95
N LEU A 123 3.58 -11.20 7.93
CA LEU A 123 3.33 -12.10 9.06
C LEU A 123 4.18 -11.72 10.26
N LEU A 124 5.47 -11.44 10.07
CA LEU A 124 6.38 -11.06 11.16
C LEU A 124 5.97 -9.74 11.83
N MET A 125 5.48 -8.76 11.04
CA MET A 125 5.04 -7.47 11.57
C MET A 125 3.69 -7.53 12.29
N SER A 126 2.81 -8.45 11.91
CA SER A 126 1.42 -8.48 12.40
C SER A 126 1.11 -9.63 13.36
N GLY A 127 1.87 -10.73 13.28
CA GLY A 127 1.50 -12.02 13.86
C GLY A 127 0.31 -12.70 13.17
N LEU A 128 -0.23 -12.13 12.08
CA LEU A 128 -1.46 -12.59 11.43
C LEU A 128 -1.15 -13.25 10.09
N LYS A 129 -1.49 -14.53 9.97
CA LYS A 129 -1.33 -15.30 8.72
C LYS A 129 -2.12 -14.73 7.55
N SER A 130 -3.26 -14.09 7.82
CA SER A 130 -4.07 -13.41 6.80
C SER A 130 -3.33 -12.24 6.15
N SER A 131 -2.37 -11.60 6.81
CA SER A 131 -1.58 -10.51 6.21
C SER A 131 -0.71 -10.95 5.02
N LEU A 132 -0.44 -12.26 4.91
CA LEU A 132 0.33 -12.83 3.82
C LEU A 132 -0.35 -12.69 2.45
N ILE A 133 -1.63 -12.30 2.35
CA ILE A 133 -2.26 -11.98 1.05
C ILE A 133 -1.46 -10.94 0.24
N ILE A 134 -0.72 -10.08 0.96
CA ILE A 134 0.11 -9.01 0.36
C ILE A 134 1.26 -9.61 -0.46
N THR A 135 1.84 -10.72 -0.02
CA THR A 135 3.03 -11.33 -0.64
C THR A 135 2.76 -12.69 -1.30
N HIS A 136 1.64 -13.35 -0.98
CA HIS A 136 1.27 -14.69 -1.44
C HIS A 136 0.16 -14.65 -2.50
N SER A 137 0.30 -13.76 -3.48
CA SER A 137 -0.65 -13.57 -4.57
C SER A 137 0.06 -13.03 -5.82
N ASN A 138 -0.65 -12.94 -6.94
CA ASN A 138 -0.17 -12.26 -8.15
C ASN A 138 0.27 -10.81 -7.90
N PHE A 139 -0.39 -10.10 -6.98
CA PHE A 139 0.06 -8.79 -6.51
C PHE A 139 1.37 -8.88 -5.74
N GLY A 140 1.55 -9.89 -4.88
CA GLY A 140 2.80 -10.12 -4.16
C GLY A 140 4.00 -10.37 -5.07
N ILE A 141 3.81 -11.11 -6.16
CA ILE A 141 4.83 -11.29 -7.22
C ILE A 141 5.18 -9.95 -7.87
N PHE A 142 4.16 -9.15 -8.22
CA PHE A 142 4.39 -7.82 -8.79
C PHE A 142 5.08 -6.88 -7.80
N LEU A 143 4.71 -6.91 -6.53
CA LEU A 143 5.34 -6.13 -5.48
C LEU A 143 6.80 -6.55 -5.26
N ALA A 144 7.12 -7.85 -5.34
CA ALA A 144 8.49 -8.33 -5.32
C ALA A 144 9.31 -7.76 -6.48
N LYS A 145 8.74 -7.67 -7.69
CA LYS A 145 9.39 -7.00 -8.82
C LYS A 145 9.67 -5.53 -8.51
N GLU A 146 8.72 -4.83 -7.91
CA GLU A 146 8.83 -3.40 -7.62
C GLU A 146 9.83 -3.04 -6.52
N ILE A 147 10.13 -3.99 -5.62
CA ILE A 147 10.97 -3.78 -4.43
C ILE A 147 12.33 -4.47 -4.56
N LEU A 148 12.35 -5.73 -5.02
CA LEU A 148 13.54 -6.57 -5.08
C LEU A 148 14.08 -6.75 -6.50
N GLY A 149 13.22 -6.64 -7.52
CA GLY A 149 13.58 -6.80 -8.93
C GLY A 149 12.99 -8.05 -9.59
N LEU A 150 13.19 -8.16 -10.91
CA LEU A 150 12.54 -9.16 -11.75
C LEU A 150 12.88 -10.61 -11.36
N ASP A 151 14.15 -10.88 -11.06
CA ASP A 151 14.61 -12.24 -10.76
C ASP A 151 13.93 -12.80 -9.49
N TYR A 152 13.77 -11.98 -8.46
CA TYR A 152 13.04 -12.36 -7.25
C TYR A 152 11.54 -12.57 -7.50
N ALA A 153 10.95 -11.78 -8.40
CA ALA A 153 9.55 -11.97 -8.79
C ALA A 153 9.35 -13.29 -9.53
N LEU A 154 10.27 -13.64 -10.44
CA LEU A 154 10.25 -14.92 -11.15
C LEU A 154 10.49 -16.08 -10.17
N GLU A 155 11.44 -15.95 -9.25
CA GLU A 155 11.66 -16.95 -8.20
C GLU A 155 10.38 -17.15 -7.36
N LEU A 156 9.78 -16.06 -6.87
CA LEU A 156 8.54 -16.12 -6.08
C LEU A 156 7.40 -16.80 -6.84
N SER A 157 7.30 -16.56 -8.16
CA SER A 157 6.28 -17.18 -9.01
C SER A 157 6.38 -18.70 -9.06
N ASN A 158 7.58 -19.28 -8.84
CA ASN A 158 7.74 -20.74 -8.79
C ASN A 158 7.15 -21.36 -7.51
N TYR A 159 6.99 -20.58 -6.44
CA TYR A 159 6.43 -21.06 -5.17
C TYR A 159 4.91 -20.90 -5.09
N LEU A 160 4.32 -20.00 -5.88
CA LEU A 160 2.91 -19.68 -5.82
C LEU A 160 2.16 -20.29 -7.00
N PRO A 161 1.16 -21.18 -6.77
CA PRO A 161 0.19 -21.48 -7.82
C PRO A 161 -0.55 -20.19 -8.20
N GLN A 162 -1.29 -20.18 -9.32
CA GLN A 162 -2.04 -19.00 -9.76
C GLN A 162 -3.08 -18.56 -8.72
N ILE A 163 -2.66 -17.72 -7.77
CA ILE A 163 -3.47 -17.17 -6.69
C ILE A 163 -3.69 -15.69 -7.01
N ASN A 164 -4.92 -15.33 -7.33
CA ASN A 164 -5.25 -13.95 -7.66
C ASN A 164 -5.67 -13.18 -6.41
N VAL A 165 -5.08 -12.01 -6.19
CA VAL A 165 -5.34 -11.20 -4.99
C VAL A 165 -6.81 -10.78 -4.89
N ASN A 166 -7.48 -10.53 -6.02
CA ASN A 166 -8.90 -10.14 -6.05
C ASN A 166 -9.83 -11.23 -5.48
N GLU A 167 -9.47 -12.51 -5.63
CA GLU A 167 -10.21 -13.64 -5.03
C GLU A 167 -9.98 -13.68 -3.51
N MET A 168 -8.74 -13.49 -3.06
CA MET A 168 -8.41 -13.45 -1.62
C MET A 168 -9.08 -12.28 -0.91
N LEU A 169 -9.18 -11.12 -1.58
CA LEU A 169 -9.84 -9.93 -1.03
C LEU A 169 -11.35 -10.11 -0.84
N GLN A 170 -11.97 -11.14 -1.41
CA GLN A 170 -13.39 -11.44 -1.16
C GLN A 170 -13.65 -11.79 0.31
N TYR A 171 -12.67 -12.42 0.99
CA TYR A 171 -12.72 -12.80 2.40
C TYR A 171 -12.50 -11.63 3.38
N ILE A 172 -12.13 -10.46 2.88
CA ILE A 172 -11.96 -9.26 3.70
C ILE A 172 -13.29 -8.52 3.80
N LYS A 173 -13.76 -8.26 5.02
CA LYS A 173 -14.94 -7.43 5.28
C LYS A 173 -14.49 -6.03 5.72
N LEU A 174 -15.06 -5.00 5.11
CA LEU A 174 -14.86 -3.61 5.53
C LEU A 174 -15.92 -3.26 6.57
N SER A 175 -15.60 -3.49 7.85
CA SER A 175 -16.52 -3.35 8.99
C SER A 175 -16.47 -1.97 9.66
N GLU A 176 -15.43 -1.18 9.43
CA GLU A 176 -15.22 0.10 10.09
C GLU A 176 -15.19 1.25 9.07
N ARG A 177 -15.83 2.37 9.44
CA ARG A 177 -16.07 3.50 8.52
C ARG A 177 -14.80 4.05 7.87
N TRP A 178 -13.70 4.07 8.62
CA TRP A 178 -12.40 4.56 8.17
C TRP A 178 -11.86 3.78 6.96
N GLN A 179 -12.29 2.54 6.75
CA GLN A 179 -11.73 1.68 5.70
C GLN A 179 -12.16 2.09 4.28
N TYR A 180 -13.28 2.79 4.14
CA TYR A 180 -13.90 3.10 2.85
C TYR A 180 -14.31 4.57 2.69
N THR A 181 -14.12 5.40 3.72
CA THR A 181 -14.50 6.80 3.69
C THR A 181 -13.24 7.66 3.54
N PRO A 182 -13.11 8.47 2.47
CA PRO A 182 -12.02 9.44 2.37
C PRO A 182 -12.22 10.61 3.33
N ASP A 183 -11.16 11.39 3.58
CA ASP A 183 -11.27 12.68 4.28
C ASP A 183 -12.05 13.70 3.42
N LEU A 184 -13.33 13.85 3.74
CA LEU A 184 -14.26 14.72 3.01
C LEU A 184 -13.88 16.20 3.08
N LYS A 185 -13.16 16.63 4.12
CA LYS A 185 -12.72 18.03 4.22
C LYS A 185 -11.64 18.30 3.18
N GLN A 186 -10.66 17.41 3.09
CA GLN A 186 -9.58 17.53 2.11
C GLN A 186 -10.08 17.40 0.67
N LEU A 187 -11.06 16.53 0.42
CA LEU A 187 -11.70 16.45 -0.90
C LEU A 187 -12.39 17.76 -1.30
N LYS A 188 -13.13 18.38 -0.38
CA LYS A 188 -13.77 19.68 -0.63
C LYS A 188 -12.75 20.79 -0.85
N ASP A 189 -11.64 20.78 -0.10
CA ASP A 189 -10.55 21.74 -0.30
C ASP A 189 -9.94 21.64 -1.70
N ILE A 190 -9.81 20.43 -2.26
CA ILE A 190 -9.38 20.24 -3.65
C ILE A 190 -10.45 20.79 -4.60
N GLU A 191 -11.71 20.39 -4.43
CA GLU A 191 -12.81 20.79 -5.34
C GLU A 191 -13.00 22.32 -5.38
N ASN A 192 -12.80 23.00 -4.25
CA ASN A 192 -12.89 24.45 -4.14
C ASN A 192 -11.61 25.19 -4.59
N GLY A 193 -10.49 24.48 -4.75
CA GLY A 193 -9.17 25.03 -5.08
C GLY A 193 -8.63 24.65 -6.45
N ILE A 194 -9.39 23.89 -7.25
CA ILE A 194 -9.02 23.52 -8.63
C ILE A 194 -9.09 24.72 -9.61
N ASP A 195 -9.65 25.86 -9.18
CA ASP A 195 -9.80 27.09 -9.99
C ASP A 195 -8.91 28.28 -9.55
N GLN A 196 -7.84 28.07 -8.76
CA GLN A 196 -6.88 29.14 -8.40
C GLN A 196 -5.43 28.77 -8.73
#